data_AF-A0A257AAB5-F1
#
_entry.id   AF-A0A257AAB5-F1
#
_cell.length_a   1.000
_cell.length_b   1.000
_cell.length_c   1.000
_cell.angle_alpha   90.00
_cell.angle_beta   90.00
_cell.angle_gamma   90.00
#
_symmetry.space_group_name_H-M   'P 1'
#
loop_
_entity.id
_entity.type
_entity.pdbx_description
1 polymer ?
#
loop_
_entity_poly.entity_id
_entity_poly.type
_entity_poly.pdbx_seq_one_letter_code
_entity_poly.pdbx_strand_id
1 'polypeptide(L)'
;LFRAIHPHVVKPVRFGGKVISGEILQSVFAFITLYIVAFVISTLILSILGIDFISSLSASATTLGNVGPGFGIVGPMSNYGSLSAIGKIVLIFNMWIGRLEVITVLVLFAPEFWKR
;
A
#
# COMPACT_ATOMS: atom_id res chain seq x y z
N LEU A 1 18.27 17.37 -0.88
CA LEU A 1 19.26 18.40 -1.31
C LEU A 1 19.95 19.12 -0.14
N PHE A 2 19.25 19.74 0.81
CA PHE A 2 19.90 20.56 1.87
C PHE A 2 20.89 19.79 2.78
N ARG A 3 20.66 18.48 2.99
CA ARG A 3 21.53 17.59 3.80
C ARG A 3 22.84 17.22 3.11
N ALA A 4 22.92 17.34 1.78
CA ALA A 4 24.11 17.03 1.00
C ALA A 4 25.14 18.17 1.01
N ILE A 5 24.69 19.40 1.28
CA ILE A 5 25.51 20.61 1.24
C ILE A 5 26.11 20.92 2.62
N HIS A 6 25.46 20.52 3.72
CA HIS A 6 25.95 20.73 5.09
C HIS A 6 25.94 19.42 5.90
N PRO A 7 27.04 18.64 5.84
CA PRO A 7 27.11 17.29 6.43
C PRO A 7 27.07 17.26 7.97
N HIS A 8 27.36 18.38 8.64
CA HIS A 8 27.35 18.49 10.10
C HIS A 8 26.02 19.00 10.69
N VAL A 9 25.01 19.24 9.85
CA VAL A 9 23.72 19.74 10.33
C VAL A 9 22.81 18.58 10.72
N VAL A 10 22.77 18.28 12.02
CA VAL A 10 21.73 17.44 12.63
C VAL A 10 20.47 18.29 12.75
N LYS A 11 19.72 18.45 11.65
CA LYS A 11 18.37 19.04 11.72
C LYS A 11 17.37 17.92 12.03
N PRO A 12 16.85 17.82 13.27
CA PRO A 12 15.77 16.90 13.56
C PRO A 12 14.56 17.24 12.70
N VAL A 13 13.94 16.23 12.09
CA VAL A 13 12.64 16.40 11.43
C VAL A 13 11.64 16.70 12.54
N ARG A 14 11.06 17.90 12.53
CA ARG A 14 10.08 18.33 13.52
C ARG A 14 8.68 18.28 12.94
N PHE A 15 7.76 17.66 13.65
CA PHE A 15 6.34 17.64 13.32
C PHE A 15 5.55 17.98 14.60
N GLY A 16 4.69 19.00 14.53
CA GLY A 16 3.94 19.46 15.71
C GLY A 16 4.81 19.93 16.88
N GLY A 17 6.03 20.42 16.64
CA GLY A 17 6.94 20.90 17.69
C GLY A 17 7.76 19.81 18.40
N LYS A 18 7.52 18.52 18.15
CA LYS A 18 8.34 17.41 18.67
C LYS A 18 9.40 16.97 17.67
N VAL A 19 10.57 16.59 18.18
CA VAL A 19 11.65 15.98 17.38
C VAL A 19 11.26 14.54 17.07
N ILE A 20 11.08 14.23 15.79
CA ILE A 20 10.85 12.86 15.32
C ILE A 20 12.21 12.14 15.30
N SER A 21 12.30 10.97 15.94
CA SER A 21 13.48 10.11 15.90
C SER A 21 13.68 9.50 14.51
N GLY A 22 14.92 9.19 14.14
CA GLY A 22 15.23 8.58 12.84
C GLY A 22 14.50 7.25 12.58
N GLU A 23 14.18 6.51 13.65
CA GLU A 23 13.43 5.23 13.60
C GLU A 23 12.00 5.40 13.09
N ILE A 24 11.29 6.45 13.51
CA ILE A 24 9.93 6.73 13.03
C ILE A 24 9.97 7.06 11.54
N LEU A 25 10.97 7.85 11.11
CA LEU A 25 11.13 8.19 9.71
C LEU A 25 11.40 6.97 8.84
N GLN A 26 12.28 6.05 9.30
CA GLN A 26 12.51 4.77 8.63
C GLN A 26 11.24 3.90 8.57
N SER A 27 10.45 3.87 9.65
CA SER A 27 9.18 3.13 9.70
C SER A 27 8.16 3.67 8.69
N VAL A 28 8.06 5.00 8.54
CA VAL A 28 7.18 5.63 7.54
C VAL A 28 7.64 5.32 6.13
N PHE A 29 8.95 5.39 5.84
CA PHE A 29 9.47 5.02 4.53
C PHE A 29 9.23 3.54 4.20
N ALA A 30 9.46 2.63 5.16
CA ALA A 30 9.16 1.22 5.00
C ALA A 30 7.68 0.99 4.68
N PHE A 31 6.78 1.67 5.41
CA PHE A 31 5.34 1.62 5.13
C PHE A 31 4.99 2.05 3.71
N ILE A 32 5.50 3.21 3.27
CA ILE A 32 5.24 3.72 1.91
C ILE A 32 5.77 2.74 0.86
N THR A 33 6.98 2.23 1.04
CA THR A 33 7.58 1.25 0.11
C THR A 33 6.72 -0.01 0.02
N LEU A 34 6.28 -0.56 1.15
CA LEU A 34 5.47 -1.78 1.19
C LEU A 34 4.08 -1.57 0.58
N TYR A 35 3.47 -0.41 0.83
CA TYR A 35 2.20 -0.02 0.21
C TYR A 35 2.31 0.01 -1.31
N ILE A 36 3.37 0.64 -1.84
CA ILE A 36 3.62 0.72 -3.29
C ILE A 36 3.89 -0.68 -3.86
N VAL A 37 4.68 -1.52 -3.18
CA VAL A 37 4.97 -2.88 -3.64
C VAL A 37 3.69 -3.71 -3.72
N ALA A 38 2.85 -3.69 -2.67
CA ALA A 38 1.56 -4.39 -2.67
C ALA A 38 0.66 -3.90 -3.82
N PHE A 39 0.59 -2.58 -4.03
CA PHE A 39 -0.17 -1.98 -5.13
C PHE A 39 0.29 -2.46 -6.51
N VAL A 40 1.60 -2.48 -6.76
CA VAL A 40 2.18 -2.92 -8.03
C VAL A 40 1.94 -4.41 -8.26
N ILE A 41 2.16 -5.25 -7.24
CA ILE A 41 1.94 -6.70 -7.33
C ILE A 41 0.47 -7.00 -7.64
N SER A 42 -0.47 -6.40 -6.90
CA SER A 42 -1.91 -6.57 -7.14
C SER A 42 -2.31 -6.16 -8.56
N THR A 43 -1.79 -5.03 -9.05
CA THR A 43 -2.06 -4.54 -10.41
C THR A 43 -1.55 -5.51 -11.48
N LEU A 44 -0.33 -6.04 -11.30
CA LEU A 44 0.26 -7.01 -12.24
C LEU A 44 -0.55 -8.32 -12.26
N ILE A 45 -0.94 -8.85 -11.09
CA ILE A 45 -1.74 -10.08 -11.02
C ILE A 45 -3.09 -9.90 -11.74
N LEU A 46 -3.77 -8.78 -11.52
CA LEU A 46 -5.04 -8.48 -12.20
C LEU A 46 -4.87 -8.31 -13.72
N SER A 47 -3.77 -7.69 -14.15
CA SER A 47 -3.46 -7.54 -15.57
C SER A 47 -3.18 -8.90 -16.23
N ILE A 48 -2.46 -9.81 -15.56
CA ILE A 48 -2.21 -11.18 -16.04
C ILE A 48 -3.51 -11.99 -16.14
N LEU A 49 -4.49 -11.71 -15.27
CA LEU A 49 -5.83 -12.31 -15.33
C LEU A 49 -6.69 -11.80 -16.50
N GLY A 50 -6.14 -10.95 -17.37
CA GLY A 50 -6.80 -10.44 -18.57
C GLY A 50 -7.66 -9.20 -18.34
N ILE A 51 -7.53 -8.55 -17.19
CA ILE A 51 -8.22 -7.30 -16.90
C ILE A 51 -7.44 -6.14 -17.55
N ASP A 52 -8.16 -5.21 -18.17
CA ASP A 52 -7.57 -4.01 -18.74
C ASP A 52 -6.66 -3.27 -17.74
N PHE A 53 -5.55 -2.70 -18.22
CA PHE A 53 -4.55 -2.10 -17.35
C PHE A 53 -5.11 -0.95 -16.49
N ILE A 54 -5.96 -0.09 -17.06
CA ILE A 54 -6.58 1.03 -16.33
C ILE A 54 -7.54 0.48 -15.26
N SER A 55 -8.29 -0.57 -15.59
CA SER A 55 -9.19 -1.22 -14.65
C SER A 55 -8.44 -1.95 -13.53
N SER A 56 -7.34 -2.64 -13.84
CA SER A 56 -6.48 -3.35 -12.87
C SER A 56 -5.81 -2.37 -11.90
N LEU A 57 -5.29 -1.26 -12.42
CA LEU A 57 -4.63 -0.23 -11.65
C LEU A 57 -5.63 0.50 -10.73
N SER A 58 -6.79 0.89 -11.26
CA SER A 58 -7.82 1.54 -10.46
C SER A 58 -8.43 0.62 -9.41
N ALA A 59 -8.72 -0.65 -9.75
CA ALA A 59 -9.21 -1.65 -8.81
C ALA A 59 -8.21 -1.88 -7.66
N SER A 60 -6.92 -2.00 -7.97
CA SER A 60 -5.89 -2.17 -6.95
C SER A 60 -5.76 -0.93 -6.06
N ALA A 61 -5.84 0.27 -6.64
CA ALA A 61 -5.75 1.52 -5.87
C ALA A 61 -6.94 1.68 -4.91
N THR A 62 -8.15 1.39 -5.39
CA THR A 62 -9.38 1.63 -4.63
C THR A 62 -9.62 0.57 -3.58
N THR A 63 -9.21 -0.68 -3.83
CA THR A 63 -9.30 -1.74 -2.82
C THR A 63 -8.21 -1.62 -1.76
N LEU A 64 -6.97 -1.26 -2.13
CA LEU A 64 -5.92 -0.98 -1.15
C LEU A 64 -6.23 0.28 -0.32
N GLY A 65 -6.84 1.30 -0.94
CA GLY A 65 -7.32 2.50 -0.24
C GLY A 65 -8.69 2.33 0.44
N ASN A 66 -9.33 1.16 0.34
CA ASN A 66 -10.70 0.91 0.82
C ASN A 66 -11.74 1.97 0.40
N VAL A 67 -11.61 2.51 -0.81
CA VAL A 67 -12.51 3.51 -1.39
C VAL A 67 -13.77 2.86 -1.96
N GLY A 68 -13.60 1.73 -2.66
CA GLY A 68 -14.71 0.97 -3.28
C GLY A 68 -14.74 1.05 -4.81
N PRO A 69 -15.29 2.12 -5.43
CA PRO A 69 -15.41 2.23 -6.88
C PRO A 69 -14.07 2.63 -7.54
N GLY A 70 -13.76 2.03 -8.68
CA GLY A 70 -12.61 2.37 -9.52
C GLY A 70 -12.99 2.96 -10.87
N PHE A 71 -12.17 2.68 -11.88
CA PHE A 71 -12.40 3.12 -13.25
C PHE A 71 -12.58 1.90 -14.17
N GLY A 72 -13.22 2.11 -15.32
CA GLY A 72 -13.49 1.05 -16.28
C GLY A 72 -14.50 0.02 -15.75
N ILE A 73 -14.16 -1.27 -15.82
CA ILE A 73 -15.08 -2.36 -15.46
C ILE A 73 -15.40 -2.44 -13.96
N VAL A 74 -14.62 -1.76 -13.11
CA VAL A 74 -14.87 -1.63 -11.67
C VAL A 74 -15.40 -0.24 -11.30
N GLY A 75 -15.88 0.51 -12.29
CA GLY A 75 -16.47 1.83 -12.12
C GLY A 75 -17.82 1.84 -11.41
N PRO A 76 -18.33 3.02 -11.02
CA PRO A 76 -19.59 3.16 -10.28
C PRO A 76 -20.83 2.71 -11.08
N MET A 77 -20.73 2.64 -12.41
CA MET A 77 -21.77 2.09 -13.30
C MET A 77 -21.61 0.58 -13.56
N SER A 78 -20.56 -0.04 -13.02
CA SER A 78 -20.26 -1.46 -13.19
C SER A 78 -20.00 -2.11 -11.81
N ASN A 79 -19.71 -3.40 -11.78
CA ASN A 79 -19.46 -4.14 -10.55
C ASN A 79 -18.28 -5.12 -10.69
N TYR A 80 -17.78 -5.60 -9.56
CA TYR A 80 -16.72 -6.61 -9.50
C TYR A 80 -17.21 -8.03 -9.89
N GLY A 81 -18.47 -8.18 -10.29
CA GLY A 81 -19.08 -9.48 -10.59
C GLY A 81 -18.43 -10.19 -11.78
N SER A 82 -18.04 -9.41 -12.80
CA SER A 82 -17.38 -9.89 -14.03
C SER A 82 -15.92 -10.33 -13.84
N LEU A 83 -15.33 -10.13 -12.66
CA LEU A 83 -13.97 -10.57 -12.36
C LEU A 83 -13.87 -12.07 -12.11
N SER A 84 -12.76 -12.67 -12.57
CA SER A 84 -12.34 -14.02 -12.20
C SER A 84 -12.30 -14.21 -10.68
N ALA A 85 -12.63 -15.43 -10.21
CA ALA A 85 -12.59 -15.78 -8.80
C ALA A 85 -11.23 -15.50 -8.15
N ILE A 86 -10.14 -15.74 -8.89
CA ILE A 86 -8.77 -15.47 -8.42
C ILE A 86 -8.56 -13.96 -8.25
N GLY A 87 -9.05 -13.14 -9.18
CA GLY A 87 -8.96 -11.68 -9.08
C GLY A 87 -9.72 -11.14 -7.86
N LYS A 88 -10.88 -11.71 -7.54
CA LYS A 88 -11.64 -11.34 -6.33
C LYS A 88 -10.86 -11.65 -5.06
N ILE A 89 -10.20 -12.80 -4.98
CA ILE A 89 -9.38 -13.18 -3.81
C ILE A 89 -8.25 -12.14 -3.60
N VAL A 90 -7.56 -11.75 -4.67
CA VAL A 90 -6.51 -10.72 -4.61
C VAL A 90 -7.07 -9.41 -4.07
N LEU A 91 -8.21 -8.95 -4.57
CA LEU A 91 -8.85 -7.71 -4.11
C LEU A 91 -9.31 -7.78 -2.65
N ILE A 92 -9.78 -8.95 -2.18
CA ILE A 92 -10.13 -9.16 -0.76
C ILE A 92 -8.90 -9.00 0.13
N PHE A 93 -7.76 -9.61 -0.24
CA PHE A 93 -6.50 -9.42 0.47
C PHE A 93 -6.06 -7.95 0.46
N ASN A 94 -6.23 -7.27 -0.67
CA ASN A 94 -5.88 -5.86 -0.81
C ASN A 94 -6.70 -4.97 0.14
N MET A 95 -8.00 -5.24 0.28
CA MET A 95 -8.86 -4.54 1.26
C MET A 95 -8.43 -4.82 2.71
N TRP A 96 -8.09 -6.06 3.04
CA TRP A 96 -7.58 -6.41 4.38
C TRP A 96 -6.28 -5.67 4.71
N ILE A 97 -5.32 -5.68 3.77
CA ILE A 97 -4.05 -4.97 3.91
C ILE A 97 -4.28 -3.46 4.06
N GLY A 98 -5.17 -2.90 3.25
CA GLY A 98 -5.57 -1.49 3.34
C GLY A 98 -6.23 -1.14 4.67
N ARG A 99 -7.05 -2.05 5.22
CA ARG A 99 -7.90 -1.76 6.40
C ARG A 99 -7.17 -1.98 7.71
N LEU A 100 -6.24 -2.93 7.75
CA LEU A 100 -5.44 -3.23 8.94
C LEU A 100 -4.24 -2.27 9.09
N GLU A 101 -4.00 -1.35 8.15
CA GLU A 101 -2.73 -0.64 7.98
C GLU A 101 -1.58 -1.61 7.69
N VAL A 102 -0.88 -1.39 6.57
CA VAL A 102 0.18 -2.28 6.06
C VAL A 102 1.23 -2.63 7.12
N ILE A 103 1.50 -1.74 8.08
CA ILE A 103 2.43 -1.99 9.21
C ILE A 103 1.95 -3.14 10.12
N THR A 104 0.67 -3.23 10.48
CA THR A 104 0.23 -4.29 11.42
C THR A 104 0.25 -5.66 10.77
N VAL A 105 -0.10 -5.76 9.48
CA VAL A 105 0.01 -7.00 8.70
C VAL A 105 1.48 -7.40 8.60
N LEU A 106 2.39 -6.45 8.38
CA LEU A 106 3.82 -6.77 8.32
C LEU A 106 4.41 -7.19 9.67
N VAL A 107 3.97 -6.57 10.77
CA VAL A 107 4.33 -7.00 12.13
C VAL A 107 3.91 -8.45 12.38
N LEU A 108 2.77 -8.87 11.82
CA LEU A 108 2.30 -10.25 11.89
C LEU A 108 3.16 -11.23 11.08
N PHE A 109 3.89 -10.77 10.06
CA PHE A 109 4.88 -11.60 9.34
C PHE A 109 6.31 -11.45 9.89
N ALA A 110 6.55 -10.50 10.81
CA ALA A 110 7.85 -10.34 11.44
C ALA A 110 8.06 -11.46 12.49
N PRO A 111 9.08 -12.32 12.34
CA PRO A 111 9.32 -13.43 13.26
C PRO A 111 9.65 -12.98 14.68
N GLU A 112 10.08 -11.72 14.88
CA GLU A 112 10.26 -11.11 16.20
C GLU A 112 8.95 -10.94 16.97
N PHE A 113 7.81 -10.77 16.28
CA PHE A 113 6.50 -10.69 16.92
C PHE A 113 6.05 -12.05 17.48
N TRP A 114 6.46 -13.15 16.84
CA TRP A 114 6.08 -14.52 17.22
C TRP A 114 7.05 -15.14 18.24
N LYS A 115 8.21 -14.51 18.47
CA LYS A 115 9.15 -14.94 19.50
C LYS A 115 8.80 -14.28 20.85
N ARG A 116 7.80 -14.84 21.51
CA ARG A 116 7.69 -14.88 22.97
C ARG A 116 7.27 -16.27 23.42
#